data_AF-A0A4S2KFW6-F1
#
_entry.id   AF-A0A4S2KFW6-F1
#
_cell.length_a   1.000
_cell.length_b   1.000
_cell.length_c   1.000
_cell.angle_alpha   90.00
_cell.angle_beta   90.00
_cell.angle_gamma   90.00
#
_symmetry.space_group_name_H-M   'P 1'
#
loop_
_entity.id
_entity.type
_entity.pdbx_description
1 polymer ?
#
loop_
_entity_poly.entity_id
_entity_poly.type
_entity_poly.pdbx_seq_one_letter_code
_entity_poly.pdbx_strand_id
1 'polypeptide(L)'
;YSSAWYTFSIKSRKLLRVLLYRSLAPCTLTAGKMFVMSMTTCSSVLLLYDTWGDIDIVVECTITLTPLFAASTKLINIVVNNDKFQRLLQLMNEHWEFFNSEYERHILRHYASIGQKVTSYYAVYFTITLISYLLIPLIPRILDIVIPLNESRPLAYIYQAEYRVDEEKYYYLIIFHTYIVSTITTTILFTVDTTYIVCTLHACSLFTAISWRLENIIGEADTKSDNNEKIYTGMHYHLEIFAEKHGSANNDYRELIMCLKKHQLALESLINNLTHTEENPFIALVDLHIQIDSAL
;
A
#
# COMPACT_ATOMS: atom_id res chain seq x y z
N TYR A 1 -32.32 -16.28 -15.88
CA TYR A 1 -32.36 -16.11 -17.36
C TYR A 1 -33.00 -17.31 -18.05
N SER A 2 -32.88 -18.52 -17.50
CA SER A 2 -33.41 -19.79 -18.02
C SER A 2 -34.93 -19.99 -17.93
N SER A 3 -35.73 -18.94 -17.73
CA SER A 3 -37.21 -19.01 -17.71
C SER A 3 -37.81 -18.18 -18.84
N ALA A 4 -38.98 -18.57 -19.35
CA ALA A 4 -39.69 -17.86 -20.42
C ALA A 4 -40.32 -16.55 -19.90
N TRP A 5 -39.51 -15.63 -19.38
CA TRP A 5 -39.93 -14.39 -18.71
C TRP A 5 -40.83 -13.48 -19.54
N TYR A 6 -40.82 -13.62 -20.86
CA TYR A 6 -41.67 -12.90 -21.79
C TYR A 6 -43.14 -13.35 -21.76
N THR A 7 -43.43 -14.56 -21.26
CA THR A 7 -44.81 -15.06 -21.10
C THR A 7 -45.45 -14.63 -19.76
N PHE A 8 -44.67 -14.01 -18.87
CA PHE A 8 -45.14 -13.65 -17.54
C PHE A 8 -46.08 -12.43 -17.55
N SER A 9 -46.97 -12.39 -16.56
CA SER A 9 -47.84 -11.23 -16.32
C SER A 9 -46.99 -9.95 -16.13
N ILE A 10 -47.58 -8.78 -16.44
CA ILE A 10 -46.90 -7.48 -16.32
C ILE A 10 -46.42 -7.24 -14.87
N LYS A 11 -47.19 -7.68 -13.87
CA LYS A 11 -46.80 -7.61 -12.44
C LYS A 11 -45.58 -8.47 -12.14
N SER A 12 -45.56 -9.71 -12.62
CA SER A 12 -44.44 -10.64 -12.43
C SER A 12 -43.16 -10.18 -13.13
N ARG A 13 -43.25 -9.57 -14.31
CA ARG A 13 -42.10 -8.96 -15.01
C ARG A 13 -41.50 -7.77 -14.26
N LYS A 14 -42.32 -6.93 -13.63
CA LYS A 14 -41.84 -5.84 -12.77
C LYS A 14 -41.09 -6.37 -11.54
N LEU A 15 -41.66 -7.38 -10.88
CA LEU A 15 -41.02 -8.06 -9.75
C LEU A 15 -39.70 -8.72 -10.17
N LEU A 16 -39.66 -9.41 -11.30
CA LEU A 16 -38.45 -10.03 -11.83
C LEU A 16 -37.34 -8.99 -12.08
N ARG A 17 -37.69 -7.80 -12.58
CA ARG A 17 -36.75 -6.70 -12.79
C ARG A 17 -36.14 -6.20 -11.47
N VAL A 18 -36.97 -6.07 -10.42
CA VAL A 18 -36.50 -5.71 -9.07
C VAL A 18 -35.62 -6.81 -8.48
N LEU A 19 -36.00 -8.08 -8.68
CA LEU A 19 -35.26 -9.23 -8.18
C LEU A 19 -33.90 -9.37 -8.88
N LEU A 20 -33.85 -9.13 -10.19
CA LEU A 20 -32.60 -9.05 -10.97
C LEU A 20 -31.72 -7.88 -10.51
N TYR A 21 -32.31 -6.71 -10.28
CA TYR A 21 -31.58 -5.55 -9.76
C TYR A 21 -31.01 -5.81 -8.36
N ARG A 22 -31.77 -6.49 -7.49
CA ARG A 22 -31.30 -6.90 -6.16
C ARG A 22 -30.29 -8.05 -6.20
N SER A 23 -30.33 -8.95 -7.19
CA SER A 23 -29.32 -10.00 -7.37
C SER A 23 -28.02 -9.49 -7.97
N LEU A 24 -28.05 -8.33 -8.64
CA LEU A 24 -26.86 -7.62 -9.10
C LEU A 24 -26.16 -6.86 -7.97
N ALA A 25 -26.84 -6.62 -6.85
CA ALA A 25 -26.19 -6.20 -5.61
C ALA A 25 -25.57 -7.45 -4.97
N PRO A 26 -24.23 -7.59 -4.95
CA PRO A 26 -23.59 -8.78 -4.41
C PRO A 26 -23.95 -8.94 -2.93
N CYS A 27 -24.42 -10.13 -2.55
CA CYS A 27 -24.57 -10.49 -1.14
C CYS A 27 -23.17 -10.60 -0.52
N THR A 28 -22.72 -9.57 0.20
CA THR A 28 -21.46 -9.57 0.92
C THR A 28 -21.69 -10.11 2.33
N LEU A 29 -21.30 -11.38 2.56
CA LEU A 29 -21.28 -11.92 3.91
C LEU A 29 -20.12 -11.25 4.66
N THR A 30 -20.45 -10.36 5.58
CA THR A 30 -19.45 -9.64 6.39
C THR A 30 -19.42 -10.20 7.81
N ALA A 31 -18.28 -10.71 8.26
CA ALA A 31 -18.08 -11.02 9.67
C ALA A 31 -18.03 -9.69 10.45
N GLY A 32 -19.01 -9.51 11.34
CA GLY A 32 -19.11 -8.32 12.21
C GLY A 32 -19.28 -6.98 11.48
N LYS A 33 -19.79 -6.94 10.23
CA LYS A 33 -19.79 -5.76 9.34
C LYS A 33 -18.40 -5.23 8.95
N MET A 34 -17.33 -5.93 9.33
CA MET A 34 -15.95 -5.47 9.17
C MET A 34 -15.21 -6.27 8.11
N PHE A 35 -15.40 -7.59 8.05
CA PHE A 35 -14.60 -8.46 7.18
C PHE A 35 -15.47 -9.13 6.12
N VAL A 36 -15.33 -8.74 4.85
CA VAL A 36 -16.03 -9.41 3.74
C VAL A 36 -15.40 -10.79 3.58
N MET A 37 -16.15 -11.85 3.95
CA MET A 37 -15.70 -13.22 3.70
C MET A 37 -15.85 -13.49 2.21
N SER A 38 -14.72 -13.45 1.49
CA SER A 38 -14.66 -13.87 0.10
C SER A 38 -14.70 -15.40 0.03
N MET A 39 -15.18 -15.93 -1.09
CA MET A 39 -15.15 -17.39 -1.35
C MET A 39 -13.73 -17.95 -1.13
N THR A 40 -12.71 -17.20 -1.52
CA THR A 40 -11.29 -17.52 -1.33
C THR A 40 -10.90 -17.63 0.14
N THR A 41 -11.27 -16.66 0.99
CA THR A 41 -10.98 -16.75 2.44
C THR A 41 -11.61 -17.99 3.07
N CYS A 42 -12.86 -18.28 2.69
CA CYS A 42 -13.58 -19.45 3.20
C CYS A 42 -12.93 -20.76 2.72
N SER A 43 -12.66 -20.88 1.42
CA SER A 43 -12.04 -22.06 0.82
C SER A 43 -10.64 -22.35 1.34
N SER A 44 -9.80 -21.34 1.52
CA SER A 44 -8.44 -21.53 2.07
C SER A 44 -8.45 -21.87 3.56
N VAL A 45 -9.37 -21.31 4.35
CA VAL A 45 -9.52 -21.67 5.78
C VAL A 45 -10.07 -23.08 5.95
N LEU A 46 -11.03 -23.49 5.11
CA LEU A 46 -11.54 -24.86 5.09
C LEU A 46 -10.44 -25.87 4.73
N LEU A 47 -9.63 -25.55 3.72
CA LEU A 47 -8.50 -26.39 3.32
C LEU A 47 -7.49 -26.55 4.47
N LEU A 48 -7.13 -25.45 5.14
CA LEU A 48 -6.22 -25.46 6.29
C LEU A 48 -6.78 -26.31 7.46
N TYR A 49 -8.09 -26.25 7.69
CA TYR A 49 -8.75 -27.07 8.70
C TYR A 49 -8.73 -28.56 8.34
N ASP A 50 -9.04 -28.91 7.08
CA ASP A 50 -9.10 -30.29 6.62
C ASP A 50 -7.72 -30.96 6.52
N THR A 51 -6.65 -30.18 6.28
CA THR A 51 -5.29 -30.68 5.98
C THR A 51 -4.25 -30.35 7.05
N TRP A 52 -4.66 -30.01 8.29
CA TRP A 52 -3.78 -29.60 9.40
C TRP A 52 -2.59 -30.56 9.69
N GLY A 53 -2.65 -31.82 9.24
CA GLY A 53 -1.56 -32.79 9.39
C GLY A 53 -0.51 -32.79 8.27
N ASP A 54 -0.76 -32.14 7.15
CA ASP A 54 0.15 -32.04 6.00
C ASP A 54 0.86 -30.69 6.00
N ILE A 55 2.13 -30.68 6.39
CA ILE A 55 2.90 -29.46 6.58
C ILE A 55 3.10 -28.71 5.26
N ASP A 56 3.24 -29.42 4.13
CA ASP A 56 3.51 -28.80 2.84
C ASP A 56 2.29 -27.97 2.38
N ILE A 57 1.09 -28.53 2.50
CA ILE A 57 -0.17 -27.84 2.18
C ILE A 57 -0.43 -26.69 3.16
N VAL A 58 -0.16 -26.88 4.44
CA VAL A 58 -0.32 -25.83 5.47
C VAL A 58 0.59 -24.65 5.19
N VAL A 59 1.84 -24.88 4.81
CA VAL A 59 2.78 -23.81 4.44
C VAL A 59 2.29 -23.06 3.20
N GLU A 60 1.86 -23.76 2.15
CA GLU A 60 1.32 -23.14 0.93
C GLU A 60 0.08 -22.27 1.22
N CYS A 61 -0.85 -22.79 2.03
CA CYS A 61 -2.04 -22.06 2.47
C CYS A 61 -1.67 -20.84 3.29
N THR A 62 -0.70 -20.96 4.20
CA THR A 62 -0.25 -19.86 5.06
C THR A 62 0.38 -18.73 4.25
N ILE A 63 1.20 -19.08 3.25
CA ILE A 63 1.78 -18.10 2.31
C ILE A 63 0.67 -17.35 1.56
N THR A 64 -0.38 -18.04 1.13
CA THR A 64 -1.48 -17.43 0.37
C THR A 64 -2.40 -16.58 1.26
N LEU A 65 -2.63 -16.99 2.50
CA LEU A 65 -3.48 -16.28 3.45
C LEU A 65 -2.82 -14.99 3.99
N THR A 66 -1.50 -14.95 4.08
CA THR A 66 -0.78 -13.80 4.67
C THR A 66 -1.05 -12.48 3.94
N PRO A 67 -0.85 -12.36 2.60
CA PRO A 67 -1.17 -11.13 1.86
C PRO A 67 -2.65 -10.77 1.93
N LEU A 68 -3.54 -11.77 1.99
CA LEU A 68 -4.98 -11.57 2.06
C LEU A 68 -5.40 -10.93 3.38
N PHE A 69 -4.85 -11.39 4.51
CA PHE A 69 -5.08 -10.78 5.82
C PHE A 69 -4.45 -9.39 5.93
N ALA A 70 -3.23 -9.21 5.41
CA ALA A 70 -2.55 -7.91 5.39
C ALA A 70 -3.36 -6.86 4.59
N ALA A 71 -3.76 -7.20 3.36
CA ALA A 71 -4.59 -6.35 2.51
C ALA A 71 -5.94 -6.03 3.17
N SER A 72 -6.60 -7.06 3.74
CA SER A 72 -7.89 -6.90 4.40
C SER A 72 -7.79 -5.96 5.61
N THR A 73 -6.76 -6.10 6.45
CA THR A 73 -6.57 -5.26 7.63
C THR A 73 -6.39 -3.79 7.24
N LYS A 74 -5.53 -3.51 6.25
CA LYS A 74 -5.29 -2.14 5.76
C LYS A 74 -6.53 -1.55 5.08
N LEU A 75 -7.25 -2.34 4.29
CA LEU A 75 -8.48 -1.91 3.61
C LEU A 75 -9.61 -1.63 4.60
N ILE A 76 -9.77 -2.49 5.62
CA ILE A 76 -10.72 -2.25 6.72
C ILE A 76 -10.37 -0.96 7.44
N ASN A 77 -9.08 -0.70 7.70
CA ASN A 77 -8.66 0.55 8.32
C ASN A 77 -9.08 1.77 7.48
N ILE A 78 -8.87 1.74 6.16
CA ILE A 78 -9.31 2.81 5.24
C ILE A 78 -10.82 2.96 5.26
N VAL A 79 -11.58 1.86 5.22
CA VAL A 79 -13.06 1.89 5.18
C VAL A 79 -13.64 2.40 6.50
N VAL A 80 -13.14 1.92 7.64
CA VAL A 80 -13.60 2.33 8.98
C VAL A 80 -13.24 3.79 9.24
N ASN A 81 -12.06 4.23 8.81
CA ASN A 81 -11.61 5.60 8.97
C ASN A 81 -11.81 6.45 7.69
N ASN A 82 -12.80 6.10 6.85
CA ASN A 82 -12.98 6.72 5.54
C ASN A 82 -13.07 8.25 5.61
N ASP A 83 -13.81 8.79 6.58
CA ASP A 83 -13.93 10.23 6.76
C ASP A 83 -12.57 10.90 7.06
N LYS A 84 -11.74 10.25 7.89
CA LYS A 84 -10.39 10.73 8.20
C LYS A 84 -9.47 10.62 7.00
N PHE A 85 -9.56 9.53 6.25
CA PHE A 85 -8.76 9.32 5.05
C PHE A 85 -9.13 10.31 3.95
N GLN A 86 -10.42 10.57 3.75
CA GLN A 86 -10.91 11.61 2.84
C GLN A 86 -10.44 13.00 3.30
N ARG A 87 -10.49 13.31 4.59
CA ARG A 87 -9.95 14.57 5.14
C ARG A 87 -8.45 14.69 4.91
N LEU A 88 -7.69 13.61 5.06
CA LEU A 88 -6.25 13.59 4.77
C LEU A 88 -5.98 13.96 3.32
N LEU A 89 -6.67 13.36 2.35
CA LEU A 89 -6.49 13.69 0.93
C LEU A 89 -6.86 15.14 0.60
N GLN A 90 -7.91 15.67 1.25
CA GLN A 90 -8.26 17.09 1.12
C GLN A 90 -7.16 18.00 1.67
N LEU A 91 -6.63 17.69 2.86
CA LEU A 91 -5.51 18.42 3.45
C LEU A 91 -4.27 18.38 2.55
N MET A 92 -3.97 17.23 1.96
CA MET A 92 -2.87 17.12 1.01
C MET A 92 -3.01 18.11 -0.14
N ASN A 93 -4.22 18.25 -0.68
CA ASN A 93 -4.53 19.23 -1.73
C ASN A 93 -4.47 20.68 -1.22
N GLU A 94 -5.02 20.97 -0.03
CA GLU A 94 -4.95 22.29 0.60
C GLU A 94 -3.50 22.74 0.84
N HIS A 95 -2.59 21.81 1.19
CA HIS A 95 -1.17 22.13 1.38
C HIS A 95 -0.49 22.63 0.10
N TRP A 96 -0.89 22.14 -1.08
CA TRP A 96 -0.33 22.63 -2.35
C TRP A 96 -0.62 24.11 -2.60
N GLU A 97 -1.77 24.60 -2.12
CA GLU A 97 -2.14 26.02 -2.20
C GLU A 97 -1.49 26.85 -1.09
N PHE A 98 -1.33 26.27 0.11
CA PHE A 98 -0.72 26.95 1.26
C PHE A 98 0.79 27.18 1.11
N PHE A 99 1.51 26.22 0.56
CA PHE A 99 2.96 26.29 0.33
C PHE A 99 3.25 26.92 -1.04
N ASN A 100 3.28 28.26 -1.08
CA ASN A 100 3.32 29.03 -2.34
C ASN A 100 4.71 29.62 -2.67
N SER A 101 5.72 29.48 -1.81
CA SER A 101 7.08 29.89 -2.15
C SER A 101 7.62 29.07 -3.32
N GLU A 102 8.49 29.65 -4.15
CA GLU A 102 9.17 28.89 -5.22
C GLU A 102 9.95 27.69 -4.66
N TYR A 103 10.65 27.90 -3.53
CA TYR A 103 11.42 26.83 -2.89
C TYR A 103 10.53 25.74 -2.28
N GLU A 104 9.45 26.13 -1.58
CA GLU A 104 8.51 25.17 -1.00
C GLU A 104 7.82 24.34 -2.08
N ARG A 105 7.39 24.97 -3.19
CA ARG A 105 6.84 24.26 -4.34
C ARG A 105 7.85 23.33 -4.99
N HIS A 106 9.13 23.69 -5.01
CA HIS A 106 10.19 22.81 -5.49
C HIS A 106 10.32 21.56 -4.60
N ILE A 107 10.31 21.71 -3.27
CA ILE A 107 10.33 20.57 -2.32
C ILE A 107 9.12 19.66 -2.55
N LEU A 108 7.90 20.21 -2.55
CA LEU A 108 6.68 19.41 -2.71
C LEU A 108 6.69 18.65 -4.05
N ARG A 109 7.14 19.29 -5.14
CA ARG A 109 7.28 18.63 -6.46
C ARG A 109 8.37 17.55 -6.46
N HIS A 110 9.46 17.77 -5.76
CA HIS A 110 10.55 16.80 -5.66
C HIS A 110 10.05 15.49 -5.01
N TYR A 111 9.39 15.58 -3.84
CA TYR A 111 8.82 14.42 -3.16
C TYR A 111 7.67 13.78 -3.93
N ALA A 112 6.81 14.58 -4.59
CA ALA A 112 5.78 14.05 -5.47
C ALA A 112 6.37 13.25 -6.65
N SER A 113 7.48 13.72 -7.23
CA SER A 113 8.19 13.00 -8.29
C SER A 113 8.80 11.69 -7.79
N ILE A 114 9.36 11.68 -6.58
CA ILE A 114 9.81 10.44 -5.92
C ILE A 114 8.62 9.49 -5.75
N GLY A 115 7.50 9.95 -5.22
CA GLY A 115 6.29 9.13 -5.04
C GLY A 115 5.77 8.53 -6.34
N GLN A 116 5.79 9.31 -7.43
CA GLN A 116 5.41 8.83 -8.76
C GLN A 116 6.37 7.73 -9.28
N LYS A 117 7.68 7.90 -9.11
CA LYS A 117 8.69 6.90 -9.51
C LYS A 117 8.56 5.62 -8.69
N VAL A 118 8.41 5.73 -7.36
CA VAL A 118 8.21 4.58 -6.47
C VAL A 118 6.94 3.82 -6.84
N THR A 119 5.82 4.53 -7.05
CA THR A 119 4.56 3.91 -7.49
C THR A 119 4.72 3.19 -8.84
N SER A 120 5.45 3.78 -9.78
CA SER A 120 5.71 3.19 -11.10
C SER A 120 6.58 1.93 -11.00
N TYR A 121 7.63 1.96 -10.19
CA TYR A 121 8.47 0.78 -9.93
C TYR A 121 7.67 -0.36 -9.28
N TYR A 122 6.88 -0.04 -8.25
CA TYR A 122 5.99 -1.00 -7.59
C TYR A 122 4.97 -1.60 -8.58
N ALA A 123 4.37 -0.79 -9.45
CA ALA A 123 3.42 -1.26 -10.45
C ALA A 123 4.06 -2.28 -11.42
N VAL A 124 5.29 -2.01 -11.89
CA VAL A 124 6.04 -2.93 -12.75
C VAL A 124 6.35 -4.23 -12.00
N TYR A 125 6.84 -4.14 -10.77
CA TYR A 125 7.14 -5.30 -9.93
C TYR A 125 5.90 -6.20 -9.74
N PHE A 126 4.78 -5.65 -9.29
CA PHE A 126 3.55 -6.40 -9.08
C PHE A 126 2.98 -6.97 -10.39
N THR A 127 3.14 -6.28 -11.52
CA THR A 127 2.72 -6.78 -12.82
C THR A 127 3.54 -8.00 -13.24
N ILE A 128 4.86 -7.96 -13.08
CA ILE A 128 5.75 -9.09 -13.40
C ILE A 128 5.41 -10.30 -12.52
N THR A 129 5.27 -10.09 -11.21
CA THR A 129 4.90 -11.15 -10.26
C THR A 129 3.51 -11.73 -10.55
N LEU A 130 2.54 -10.91 -10.92
CA LEU A 130 1.21 -11.39 -11.31
C LEU A 130 1.29 -12.26 -12.58
N ILE A 131 2.02 -11.81 -13.60
CA ILE A 131 2.18 -12.57 -14.84
C ILE A 131 2.87 -13.90 -14.58
N SER A 132 3.97 -13.93 -13.82
CA SER A 132 4.68 -15.18 -13.52
C SER A 132 3.77 -16.17 -12.78
N TYR A 133 2.97 -15.68 -11.83
CA TYR A 133 2.03 -16.49 -11.07
C TYR A 133 0.89 -17.05 -11.93
N LEU A 134 0.35 -16.25 -12.86
CA LEU A 134 -0.69 -16.69 -13.80
C LEU A 134 -0.18 -17.66 -14.87
N LEU A 135 1.13 -17.77 -15.08
CA LEU A 135 1.70 -18.74 -16.02
C LEU A 135 1.81 -20.15 -15.44
N ILE A 136 1.80 -20.32 -14.12
CA ILE A 136 2.01 -21.62 -13.44
C ILE A 136 1.07 -22.72 -14.00
N PRO A 137 -0.26 -22.51 -14.11
CA PRO A 137 -1.16 -23.55 -14.65
C PRO A 137 -1.00 -23.81 -16.15
N LEU A 138 -0.35 -22.91 -16.91
CA LEU A 138 -0.11 -23.07 -18.34
C LEU A 138 1.12 -23.95 -18.63
N ILE A 139 2.09 -23.98 -17.72
CA ILE A 139 3.33 -24.76 -17.87
C ILE A 139 3.06 -26.25 -18.20
N PRO A 140 2.24 -27.01 -17.45
CA PRO A 140 1.99 -28.41 -17.78
C PRO A 140 1.34 -28.59 -19.15
N ARG A 141 0.45 -27.67 -19.56
CA ARG A 141 -0.20 -27.70 -20.89
C ARG A 141 0.76 -27.45 -22.04
N ILE A 142 1.67 -26.50 -21.89
CA ILE A 142 2.73 -26.24 -22.89
C ILE A 142 3.64 -27.46 -22.98
N LEU A 143 4.01 -28.05 -21.84
CA LEU A 143 4.90 -29.20 -21.82
C LEU A 143 4.24 -30.47 -22.39
N ASP A 144 2.91 -30.65 -22.31
CA ASP A 144 2.22 -31.74 -23.00
C ASP A 144 2.32 -31.64 -24.54
N ILE A 145 2.42 -30.42 -25.08
CA ILE A 145 2.59 -30.18 -26.52
C ILE A 145 4.05 -30.39 -26.94
N VAL A 146 5.00 -29.89 -26.15
CA VAL A 146 6.44 -29.88 -26.50
C VAL A 146 7.12 -31.21 -26.16
N ILE A 147 6.75 -31.84 -25.05
CA ILE A 147 7.33 -33.08 -24.52
C ILE A 147 6.19 -33.98 -24.02
N PRO A 148 5.49 -34.68 -24.94
CA PRO A 148 4.38 -35.54 -24.54
C PRO A 148 4.86 -36.72 -23.68
N LEU A 149 4.15 -36.99 -22.59
CA LEU A 149 4.34 -38.15 -21.73
C LEU A 149 3.28 -39.22 -22.07
N ASN A 150 3.59 -40.49 -21.81
CA ASN A 150 2.61 -41.58 -21.96
C ASN A 150 1.47 -41.50 -20.94
N GLU A 151 1.69 -40.79 -19.84
CA GLU A 151 0.68 -40.51 -18.80
C GLU A 151 0.36 -39.01 -18.79
N SER A 152 -0.87 -38.66 -18.39
CA SER A 152 -1.29 -37.27 -18.29
C SER A 152 -0.62 -36.60 -17.09
N ARG A 153 -0.08 -35.38 -17.28
CA ARG A 153 0.50 -34.60 -16.17
C ARG A 153 -0.59 -34.19 -15.16
N PRO A 154 -0.25 -34.11 -13.86
CA PRO A 154 -1.19 -33.58 -12.88
C PRO A 154 -1.57 -32.14 -13.24
N LEU A 155 -2.84 -31.81 -13.00
CA LEU A 155 -3.36 -30.45 -13.18
C LEU A 155 -2.67 -29.52 -12.17
N ALA A 156 -2.11 -28.41 -12.66
CA ALA A 156 -1.48 -27.42 -11.81
C ALA A 156 -2.47 -26.29 -11.51
N TYR A 157 -2.51 -25.85 -10.24
CA TYR A 157 -3.30 -24.72 -9.79
C TYR A 157 -2.37 -23.58 -9.33
N ILE A 158 -2.92 -22.38 -9.24
CA ILE A 158 -2.17 -21.22 -8.76
C ILE A 158 -1.89 -21.32 -7.25
N TYR A 159 -2.91 -21.73 -6.49
CA TYR A 159 -2.85 -22.08 -5.08
C TYR A 159 -3.89 -23.16 -4.83
N GLN A 160 -3.63 -24.03 -3.86
CA GLN A 160 -4.63 -24.99 -3.40
C GLN A 160 -5.79 -24.28 -2.68
N ALA A 161 -7.03 -24.63 -3.03
CA ALA A 161 -8.22 -24.13 -2.36
C ALA A 161 -9.35 -25.15 -2.43
N GLU A 162 -10.04 -25.34 -1.30
CA GLU A 162 -11.14 -26.29 -1.18
C GLU A 162 -12.45 -25.67 -1.70
N TYR A 163 -12.94 -26.15 -2.86
CA TYR A 163 -14.20 -25.69 -3.47
C TYR A 163 -15.40 -26.61 -3.19
N ARG A 164 -15.21 -27.75 -2.49
CA ARG A 164 -16.26 -28.77 -2.24
C ARG A 164 -16.97 -29.24 -3.51
N VAL A 165 -16.27 -29.21 -4.64
CA VAL A 165 -16.72 -29.67 -5.95
C VAL A 165 -15.64 -30.56 -6.56
N ASP A 166 -16.03 -31.40 -7.51
CA ASP A 166 -15.10 -32.21 -8.28
C ASP A 166 -14.12 -31.31 -9.08
N GLU A 167 -12.85 -31.35 -8.70
CA GLU A 167 -11.82 -30.48 -9.26
C GLU A 167 -11.56 -30.76 -10.75
N GLU A 168 -11.56 -32.02 -11.17
CA GLU A 168 -11.29 -32.40 -12.56
C GLU A 168 -12.43 -31.95 -13.47
N LYS A 169 -13.67 -32.11 -13.03
CA LYS A 169 -14.85 -31.70 -13.79
C LYS A 169 -14.97 -30.19 -13.93
N TYR A 170 -14.59 -29.43 -12.90
CA TYR A 170 -14.76 -27.97 -12.85
C TYR A 170 -13.45 -27.18 -13.04
N TYR A 171 -12.37 -27.84 -13.42
CA TYR A 171 -11.01 -27.29 -13.56
C TYR A 171 -10.94 -25.89 -14.19
N TYR A 172 -11.49 -25.71 -15.40
CA TYR A 172 -11.41 -24.42 -16.11
C TYR A 172 -12.17 -23.29 -15.41
N LEU A 173 -13.27 -23.60 -14.72
CA LEU A 173 -14.04 -22.63 -13.96
C LEU A 173 -13.28 -22.24 -12.68
N ILE A 174 -12.65 -23.22 -12.03
CA ILE A 174 -11.80 -23.00 -10.85
C ILE A 174 -10.62 -22.10 -11.22
N ILE A 175 -9.88 -22.43 -12.28
CA ILE A 175 -8.77 -21.61 -12.77
C ILE A 175 -9.22 -20.20 -13.14
N PHE A 176 -10.33 -20.07 -13.87
CA PHE A 176 -10.83 -18.75 -14.25
C PHE A 176 -11.17 -17.90 -13.01
N HIS A 177 -11.81 -18.50 -12.01
CA HIS A 177 -12.09 -17.84 -10.74
C HIS A 177 -10.81 -17.43 -10.01
N THR A 178 -9.83 -18.33 -9.89
CA THR A 178 -8.56 -18.02 -9.21
C THR A 178 -7.78 -16.92 -9.94
N TYR A 179 -7.84 -16.83 -11.27
CA TYR A 179 -7.19 -15.76 -12.05
C TYR A 179 -7.77 -14.39 -11.71
N ILE A 180 -9.11 -14.30 -11.69
CA ILE A 180 -9.82 -13.06 -11.34
C ILE A 180 -9.51 -12.66 -9.90
N VAL A 181 -9.63 -13.60 -8.97
CA VAL A 181 -9.37 -13.35 -7.55
C VAL A 181 -7.95 -12.89 -7.31
N SER A 182 -6.96 -13.57 -7.87
CA SER A 182 -5.54 -13.20 -7.72
C SER A 182 -5.28 -11.80 -8.28
N THR A 183 -5.83 -11.50 -9.46
CA THR A 183 -5.68 -10.17 -10.08
C THR A 183 -6.28 -9.06 -9.22
N ILE A 184 -7.51 -9.26 -8.71
CA ILE A 184 -8.19 -8.29 -7.84
C ILE A 184 -7.41 -8.11 -6.53
N THR A 185 -7.01 -9.20 -5.88
CA THR A 185 -6.32 -9.18 -4.58
C THR A 185 -4.98 -8.45 -4.69
N THR A 186 -4.17 -8.77 -5.70
CA THR A 186 -2.88 -8.11 -5.94
C THR A 186 -3.05 -6.63 -6.28
N THR A 187 -4.07 -6.26 -7.05
CA THR A 187 -4.36 -4.85 -7.39
C THR A 187 -4.72 -4.05 -6.13
N ILE A 188 -5.55 -4.61 -5.24
CA ILE A 188 -5.93 -3.99 -3.98
C ILE A 188 -4.70 -3.77 -3.10
N LEU A 189 -3.87 -4.81 -2.92
CA LEU A 189 -2.66 -4.74 -2.10
C LEU A 189 -1.72 -3.63 -2.59
N PHE A 190 -1.37 -3.65 -3.88
CA PHE A 190 -0.56 -2.62 -4.53
C PHE A 190 -1.12 -1.20 -4.33
N THR A 191 -2.43 -1.02 -4.55
CA THR A 191 -3.06 0.31 -4.48
C THR A 191 -3.04 0.86 -3.05
N VAL A 192 -3.32 0.00 -2.07
CA VAL A 192 -3.30 0.39 -0.65
C VAL A 192 -1.88 0.77 -0.23
N ASP A 193 -0.88 -0.06 -0.54
CA ASP A 193 0.50 0.19 -0.12
C ASP A 193 1.07 1.46 -0.74
N THR A 194 0.88 1.65 -2.04
CA THR A 194 1.35 2.87 -2.73
C THR A 194 0.67 4.13 -2.21
N THR A 195 -0.60 4.04 -1.83
CA THR A 195 -1.32 5.17 -1.22
C THR A 195 -0.70 5.59 0.12
N TYR A 196 -0.35 4.63 0.99
CA TYR A 196 0.33 4.92 2.26
C TYR A 196 1.73 5.51 2.03
N ILE A 197 2.49 4.98 1.07
CA ILE A 197 3.81 5.52 0.69
C ILE A 197 3.68 6.99 0.25
N VAL A 198 2.74 7.30 -0.64
CA VAL A 198 2.54 8.68 -1.14
C VAL A 198 2.10 9.64 -0.03
N CYS A 199 1.18 9.23 0.85
CA CYS A 199 0.77 10.05 1.99
C CYS A 199 1.97 10.38 2.90
N THR A 200 2.85 9.40 3.08
CA THR A 200 4.01 9.55 3.94
C THR A 200 5.07 10.44 3.31
N LEU A 201 5.36 10.27 2.01
CA LEU A 201 6.24 11.17 1.26
C LEU A 201 5.72 12.62 1.26
N HIS A 202 4.39 12.80 1.18
CA HIS A 202 3.78 14.12 1.32
C HIS A 202 4.06 14.71 2.70
N ALA A 203 3.86 13.96 3.78
CA ALA A 203 4.18 14.42 5.14
C ALA A 203 5.65 14.81 5.27
N CYS A 204 6.59 13.98 4.77
CA CYS A 204 8.03 14.31 4.73
C CYS A 204 8.29 15.65 4.01
N SER A 205 7.64 15.89 2.87
CA SER A 205 7.81 17.13 2.12
C SER A 205 7.37 18.38 2.90
N LEU A 206 6.30 18.26 3.71
CA LEU A 206 5.81 19.36 4.53
C LEU A 206 6.79 19.68 5.65
N PHE A 207 7.39 18.66 6.28
CA PHE A 207 8.40 18.87 7.32
C PHE A 207 9.62 19.60 6.77
N THR A 208 10.11 19.20 5.60
CA THR A 208 11.23 19.87 4.93
C THR A 208 10.88 21.33 4.58
N ALA A 209 9.67 21.57 4.05
CA ALA A 209 9.21 22.92 3.72
C ALA A 209 9.07 23.83 4.95
N ILE A 210 8.53 23.31 6.05
CA ILE A 210 8.40 24.05 7.32
C ILE A 210 9.78 24.36 7.91
N SER A 211 10.70 23.40 7.87
CA SER A 211 12.06 23.57 8.38
C SER A 211 12.78 24.71 7.67
N TRP A 212 12.69 24.76 6.34
CA TRP A 212 13.23 25.87 5.55
C TRP A 212 12.60 27.23 5.88
N ARG A 213 11.27 27.28 6.06
CA ARG A 213 10.59 28.52 6.41
C ARG A 213 11.06 29.06 7.77
N LEU A 214 11.31 28.17 8.74
CA LEU A 214 11.84 28.54 10.05
C LEU A 214 13.27 29.09 9.95
N GLU A 215 14.15 28.45 9.17
CA GLU A 215 15.53 28.91 8.97
C GLU A 215 15.60 30.32 8.37
N ASN A 216 14.74 30.62 7.39
CA ASN A 216 14.72 31.95 6.77
C ASN A 216 14.23 33.05 7.73
N ILE A 217 13.22 32.77 8.56
CA ILE A 217 12.74 33.74 9.56
C ILE A 217 13.86 34.08 10.56
N ILE A 218 14.66 33.09 10.94
CA ILE A 218 15.79 33.27 11.86
C ILE A 218 16.89 34.10 11.19
N GLY A 219 17.27 33.78 9.95
CA GLY A 219 18.29 34.55 9.21
C GLY A 219 17.90 36.02 8.98
N GLU A 220 16.61 36.31 8.81
CA GLU A 220 16.09 37.69 8.72
C GLU A 220 16.08 38.43 10.05
N ALA A 221 15.88 37.73 11.18
CA ALA A 221 15.94 38.33 12.51
C ALA A 221 17.38 38.69 12.89
N ASP A 222 18.34 37.83 12.56
CA ASP A 222 19.76 38.06 12.80
C ASP A 222 20.31 39.21 11.95
N THR A 223 19.95 39.29 10.67
CA THR A 223 20.38 40.39 9.78
C THR A 223 19.84 41.77 10.18
N LYS A 224 18.70 41.84 10.88
CA LYS A 224 18.18 43.11 11.46
C LYS A 224 18.92 43.54 12.73
N SER A 225 19.52 42.58 13.45
CA SER A 225 20.37 42.84 14.62
C SER A 225 21.79 43.29 14.22
N ASP A 226 22.28 42.86 13.06
CA ASP A 226 23.69 42.94 12.65
C ASP A 226 24.01 44.09 11.67
N ASN A 227 23.26 45.20 11.71
CA ASN A 227 23.68 46.44 11.05
C ASN A 227 24.98 47.03 11.65
N ASN A 228 25.54 46.42 12.69
CA ASN A 228 26.94 46.55 13.06
C ASN A 228 27.65 45.22 12.85
N GLU A 229 28.49 45.17 11.81
CA GLU A 229 29.57 44.20 11.61
C GLU A 229 29.24 42.93 10.81
N LYS A 230 29.15 43.09 9.48
CA LYS A 230 29.31 41.99 8.51
C LYS A 230 30.65 41.28 8.69
N ILE A 231 30.67 39.94 8.63
CA ILE A 231 31.53 39.12 7.75
C ILE A 231 30.97 37.69 7.68
N TYR A 232 31.09 37.08 6.50
CA TYR A 232 30.39 35.89 6.01
C TYR A 232 30.98 34.52 6.45
N THR A 233 30.12 33.49 6.26
CA THR A 233 30.37 32.08 5.87
C THR A 233 30.65 31.00 6.93
N GLY A 234 29.76 29.99 7.00
CA GLY A 234 30.05 28.65 7.55
C GLY A 234 28.87 27.97 8.24
N MET A 235 28.07 27.21 7.49
CA MET A 235 26.79 26.55 7.87
C MET A 235 26.83 25.61 9.09
N HIS A 236 28.01 25.32 9.64
CA HIS A 236 28.15 24.38 10.77
C HIS A 236 28.77 24.98 12.04
N TYR A 237 29.43 26.15 11.95
CA TYR A 237 30.14 26.75 13.09
C TYR A 237 29.30 27.80 13.83
N HIS A 238 28.35 28.43 13.13
CA HIS A 238 27.47 29.44 13.75
C HIS A 238 26.43 28.84 14.69
N LEU A 239 25.96 27.61 14.48
CA LEU A 239 24.93 27.00 15.32
C LEU A 239 25.40 26.73 16.75
N GLU A 240 26.70 26.49 16.95
CA GLU A 240 27.28 26.17 18.25
C GLU A 240 27.59 27.45 19.05
N ILE A 241 28.12 28.49 18.39
CA ILE A 241 28.46 29.77 19.03
C ILE A 241 27.21 30.64 19.30
N PHE A 242 26.16 30.55 18.46
CA PHE A 242 24.92 31.30 18.68
C PHE A 242 24.06 30.72 19.81
N ALA A 243 24.15 29.40 20.04
CA ALA A 243 23.45 28.71 21.12
C ALA A 243 23.91 29.16 22.52
N GLU A 244 25.18 29.58 22.66
CA GLU A 244 25.70 30.14 23.92
C GLU A 244 25.22 31.56 24.22
N LYS A 245 24.84 32.36 23.21
CA LYS A 245 24.62 33.80 23.37
C LYS A 245 23.19 34.21 23.74
N HIS A 246 22.17 33.37 23.50
CA HIS A 246 20.75 33.70 23.70
C HIS A 246 19.97 32.68 24.57
N GLY A 247 20.58 32.23 25.67
CA GLY A 247 20.17 31.08 26.48
C GLY A 247 18.80 31.05 27.17
N SER A 248 17.90 32.05 27.03
CA SER A 248 16.61 32.03 27.76
C SER A 248 15.35 31.89 26.90
N ALA A 249 15.32 32.39 25.66
CA ALA A 249 14.22 32.14 24.72
C ALA A 249 14.48 30.85 23.90
N ASN A 250 15.75 30.53 23.69
CA ASN A 250 16.22 29.42 22.86
C ASN A 250 15.79 28.03 23.37
N ASN A 251 15.44 27.85 24.65
CA ASN A 251 15.14 26.52 25.18
C ASN A 251 13.84 25.93 24.62
N ASP A 252 12.77 26.74 24.55
CA ASP A 252 11.47 26.31 24.02
C ASP A 252 11.49 26.10 22.50
N TYR A 253 12.29 26.91 21.78
CA TYR A 253 12.46 26.78 20.34
C TYR A 253 13.38 25.62 19.94
N ARG A 254 14.45 25.37 20.72
CA ARG A 254 15.32 24.20 20.53
C ARG A 254 14.57 22.91 20.86
N GLU A 255 13.72 22.94 21.88
CA GLU A 255 12.76 21.87 22.17
C GLU A 255 11.81 21.62 20.99
N LEU A 256 11.24 22.66 20.38
CA LEU A 256 10.31 22.53 19.25
C LEU A 256 10.99 21.96 17.99
N ILE A 257 12.18 22.46 17.63
CA ILE A 257 12.97 21.95 16.50
C ILE A 257 13.45 20.52 16.78
N MET A 258 13.88 20.21 18.00
CA MET A 258 14.19 18.83 18.40
C MET A 258 12.96 17.94 18.41
N CYS A 259 11.78 18.45 18.74
CA CYS A 259 10.54 17.69 18.75
C CYS A 259 10.08 17.38 17.32
N LEU A 260 10.21 18.34 16.39
CA LEU A 260 9.98 18.16 14.96
C LEU A 260 10.98 17.18 14.33
N LYS A 261 12.28 17.32 14.64
CA LYS A 261 13.31 16.34 14.23
C LYS A 261 13.09 14.96 14.85
N LYS A 262 12.68 14.87 16.12
CA LYS A 262 12.32 13.59 16.76
C LYS A 262 11.08 12.96 16.14
N HIS A 263 10.08 13.74 15.75
CA HIS A 263 8.89 13.25 15.05
C HIS A 263 9.21 12.86 13.60
N GLN A 264 10.10 13.57 12.93
CA GLN A 264 10.65 13.18 11.63
C GLN A 264 11.38 11.84 11.73
N LEU A 265 12.28 11.68 12.71
CA LEU A 265 12.96 10.42 12.99
C LEU A 265 11.98 9.31 13.40
N ALA A 266 10.89 9.65 14.11
CA ALA A 266 9.84 8.70 14.46
C ALA A 266 9.00 8.28 13.25
N LEU A 267 8.75 9.18 12.29
CA LEU A 267 8.06 8.87 11.02
C LEU A 267 8.97 8.13 10.05
N GLU A 268 10.26 8.47 9.96
CA GLU A 268 11.27 7.65 9.26
C GLU A 268 11.39 6.26 9.90
N SER A 269 11.29 6.17 11.22
CA SER A 269 11.21 4.90 11.95
C SER A 269 9.88 4.16 11.71
N LEU A 270 8.77 4.87 11.50
CA LEU A 270 7.45 4.28 11.21
C LEU A 270 7.33 3.85 9.74
N ILE A 271 7.99 4.56 8.82
CA ILE A 271 8.23 4.14 7.43
C ILE A 271 9.11 2.90 7.44
N ASN A 272 10.22 2.92 8.19
CA ASN A 272 11.11 1.77 8.37
C ASN A 272 10.38 0.58 9.03
N ASN A 273 9.42 0.81 9.93
CA ASN A 273 8.60 -0.24 10.56
C ASN A 273 7.45 -0.75 9.70
N LEU A 274 6.79 0.13 8.90
CA LEU A 274 5.78 -0.27 7.93
C LEU A 274 6.40 -1.09 6.80
N THR A 275 7.64 -0.76 6.49
CA THR A 275 8.46 -1.64 5.71
C THR A 275 8.64 -2.92 6.57
N HIS A 276 9.21 -2.91 7.79
CA HIS A 276 9.74 -4.11 8.53
C HIS A 276 8.73 -5.23 8.88
N THR A 277 7.47 -5.11 8.46
CA THR A 277 6.43 -6.11 8.70
C THR A 277 6.31 -7.22 7.64
N GLU A 278 7.14 -7.26 6.59
CA GLU A 278 7.28 -8.44 5.75
C GLU A 278 8.73 -8.63 5.35
N GLU A 279 9.33 -9.81 5.55
CA GLU A 279 10.65 -10.19 5.00
C GLU A 279 10.63 -10.35 3.45
N ASN A 280 9.79 -9.57 2.78
CA ASN A 280 9.61 -9.40 1.36
C ASN A 280 9.39 -7.88 1.15
N PRO A 281 9.89 -7.28 0.06
CA PRO A 281 10.34 -5.88 -0.04
C PRO A 281 11.25 -5.25 1.03
N PHE A 282 11.66 -5.99 2.06
CA PHE A 282 12.33 -5.45 3.25
C PHE A 282 13.77 -4.96 3.08
N ILE A 283 14.51 -5.68 2.27
CA ILE A 283 15.96 -5.53 2.18
C ILE A 283 16.33 -4.33 1.28
N ALA A 284 15.42 -3.91 0.38
CA ALA A 284 15.66 -2.80 -0.54
C ALA A 284 15.64 -1.40 0.13
N LEU A 285 15.03 -1.25 1.31
CA LEU A 285 15.13 0.00 2.09
C LEU A 285 16.42 0.09 2.93
N VAL A 286 16.97 -1.07 3.33
CA VAL A 286 18.22 -1.15 4.10
C VAL A 286 19.42 -0.71 3.25
N ASP A 287 19.44 -1.05 1.95
CA ASP A 287 20.49 -0.58 1.04
C ASP A 287 20.41 0.94 0.75
N LEU A 288 19.22 1.55 0.80
CA LEU A 288 19.06 3.00 0.66
C LEU A 288 19.50 3.74 1.93
N HIS A 289 19.33 3.12 3.11
CA HIS A 289 19.82 3.60 4.39
C HIS A 289 21.37 3.60 4.46
N ILE A 290 22.01 2.56 3.93
CA ILE A 290 23.49 2.46 3.90
C ILE A 290 24.13 3.47 2.93
N GLN A 291 23.44 3.86 1.84
CA GLN A 291 23.96 4.88 0.91
C GLN A 291 23.83 6.33 1.40
N ILE A 292 22.91 6.61 2.32
CA ILE A 292 22.80 7.93 2.97
C ILE A 292 23.89 8.08 4.05
N ASP A 293 24.22 7.00 4.75
CA ASP A 293 25.32 6.95 5.73
C ASP A 293 26.73 7.11 5.11
N SER A 294 26.89 7.01 3.78
CA SER A 294 28.18 7.26 3.12
C SER A 294 28.32 8.65 2.50
N ALA A 295 27.33 9.53 2.64
CA ALA A 295 27.31 10.87 2.03
C ALA A 295 27.07 12.02 3.03
N LEU A 296 26.87 11.70 4.31
CA LEU A 296 27.23 12.55 5.47
C LEU A 296 28.68 12.24 5.89
#